data_AF-A0A2V8NC20-F1
#
_entry.id   AF-A0A2V8NC20-F1
#
_cell.length_a   1.000
_cell.length_b   1.000
_cell.length_c   1.000
_cell.angle_alpha   90.00
_cell.angle_beta   90.00
_cell.angle_gamma   90.00
#
_symmetry.space_group_name_H-M   'P 1'
#
loop_
_entity.id
_entity.type
_entity.pdbx_description
1 polymer ?
#
loop_
_entity_poly.entity_id
_entity_poly.type
_entity_poly.pdbx_seq_one_letter_code
_entity_poly.pdbx_strand_id
1 'polypeptide(L)' 'MILDKFKLDDRVALVTGASAGLGAAIAVALAEAGANVAVHGNSRTPDATCE' A
#
# COMPACT_ATOMS: atom_id res chain seq x y z
N MET A 1 13.16 5.81 21.32
CA MET A 1 14.28 5.12 20.64
C MET A 1 14.20 5.35 19.13
N ILE A 2 15.22 4.98 18.35
CA ILE A 2 15.24 5.22 16.90
C ILE A 2 14.09 4.51 16.15
N LEU A 3 13.69 3.32 16.61
CA LEU A 3 12.62 2.53 15.98
C LEU A 3 11.22 3.14 16.15
N ASP A 4 10.99 3.89 17.22
CA ASP A 4 9.70 4.56 17.45
C ASP A 4 9.39 5.60 16.38
N LYS A 5 10.41 6.16 15.73
CA LYS A 5 10.25 7.13 14.64
C LYS A 5 9.62 6.54 13.38
N PHE A 6 9.61 5.22 13.24
CA PHE A 6 9.10 4.52 12.05
C PHE A 6 7.72 3.92 12.26
N LYS A 7 7.16 4.00 13.47
CA LYS A 7 5.76 3.61 13.70
C LYS A 7 4.83 4.53 12.92
N LEU A 8 3.77 3.94 12.37
CA LEU A 8 2.78 4.63 11.56
C LEU A 8 1.40 4.67 12.23
N ASP A 9 1.35 4.43 13.55
CA ASP A 9 0.13 4.57 14.34
C ASP A 9 -0.57 5.91 14.05
N ASP A 10 -1.89 5.88 13.90
CA ASP A 10 -2.77 7.01 13.55
C ASP A 10 -2.48 7.69 12.20
N ARG A 11 -1.64 7.10 11.34
CA ARG A 11 -1.38 7.58 9.98
C ARG A 11 -2.27 6.89 8.96
N VAL A 12 -2.57 7.59 7.88
CA VAL A 12 -3.25 7.03 6.70
C VAL A 12 -2.27 6.96 5.54
N ALA A 13 -2.19 5.82 4.87
CA ALA A 13 -1.37 5.61 3.68
C ALA A 13 -2.24 5.20 2.48
N LEU A 14 -2.05 5.85 1.34
CA LEU A 14 -2.64 5.44 0.07
C LEU A 14 -1.57 4.69 -0.75
N VAL A 15 -1.88 3.46 -1.14
CA VAL A 15 -1.01 2.65 -2.00
C VAL A 15 -1.70 2.40 -3.34
N THR A 16 -1.14 2.95 -4.41
CA THR A 16 -1.58 2.72 -5.79
C THR A 16 -0.85 1.55 -6.43
N GLY A 17 -1.51 0.80 -7.32
CA GLY A 17 -0.94 -0.42 -7.89
C GLY A 17 -0.86 -1.57 -6.87
N ALA A 18 -1.76 -1.57 -5.88
CA ALA A 18 -1.76 -2.53 -4.79
C ALA A 18 -2.47 -3.86 -5.11
N SER A 19 -2.88 -4.09 -6.36
CA SER A 19 -3.59 -5.33 -6.75
C SER A 19 -2.72 -6.58 -6.64
N ALA A 20 -1.39 -6.45 -6.78
CA ALA A 20 -0.45 -7.57 -6.79
C ALA A 20 1.00 -7.09 -6.55
N GLY A 21 1.92 -8.06 -6.44
CA GLY A 21 3.36 -7.81 -6.42
C GLY A 21 3.82 -6.86 -5.32
N LEU A 22 4.71 -5.92 -5.67
CA LEU A 22 5.32 -4.99 -4.72
C LEU A 22 4.30 -4.06 -4.07
N GLY A 23 3.31 -3.58 -4.81
CA GLY A 23 2.29 -2.69 -4.25
C GLY A 23 1.47 -3.37 -3.15
N ALA A 24 1.12 -4.64 -3.35
CA ALA A 24 0.44 -5.44 -2.33
C ALA A 24 1.33 -5.66 -1.10
N ALA A 25 2.60 -6.03 -1.29
CA ALA A 25 3.54 -6.24 -0.19
C ALA A 25 3.78 -4.96 0.63
N ILE A 26 3.91 -3.80 -0.04
CA ILE A 26 4.07 -2.50 0.60
C ILE A 26 2.83 -2.13 1.42
N ALA A 27 1.62 -2.36 0.88
CA ALA A 27 0.38 -2.09 1.61
C ALA A 27 0.29 -2.90 2.91
N VAL A 28 0.66 -4.19 2.86
CA VAL A 28 0.71 -5.05 4.05
C VAL A 28 1.73 -4.55 5.06
N ALA A 29 2.97 -4.27 4.62
CA ALA A 29 4.03 -3.81 5.52
C ALA A 29 3.69 -2.47 6.21
N LEU A 30 3.02 -1.54 5.51
CA LEU A 30 2.56 -0.28 6.09
C LEU A 30 1.46 -0.49 7.13
N ALA A 31 0.55 -1.46 6.90
CA ALA A 31 -0.46 -1.82 7.88
C ALA A 31 0.17 -2.49 9.12
N GLU A 32 1.15 -3.39 8.94
CA GLU A 32 1.93 -3.99 10.03
C GLU A 32 2.69 -2.95 10.87
N ALA A 33 3.10 -1.84 10.25
CA ALA A 33 3.73 -0.71 10.94
C ALA A 33 2.73 0.21 11.66
N GLY A 34 1.42 -0.04 11.57
CA GLY A 34 0.37 0.67 12.31
C GLY A 34 -0.49 1.63 11.47
N ALA A 35 -0.26 1.74 10.16
CA ALA A 35 -1.04 2.65 9.32
C ALA A 35 -2.44 2.11 9.01
N ASN A 36 -3.41 3.02 8.89
CA ASN A 36 -4.65 2.75 8.17
C ASN A 36 -4.37 2.85 6.67
N VAL A 37 -4.56 1.76 5.93
CA VAL A 37 -4.13 1.69 4.52
C VAL A 37 -5.32 1.70 3.57
N ALA A 38 -5.36 2.68 2.68
CA ALA A 38 -6.25 2.68 1.51
C ALA A 38 -5.51 2.07 0.32
N VAL A 39 -6.12 1.06 -0.31
CA VAL A 39 -5.54 0.37 -1.47
C VAL A 39 -6.27 0.78 -2.75
N HIS A 40 -5.49 1.09 -3.78
CA HIS A 40 -5.98 1.31 -5.12
C HIS A 40 -5.27 0.36 -6.08
N GLY A 41 -6.04 -0.37 -6.87
CA GLY A 41 -5.53 -1.35 -7.80
C GLY A 41 -6.54 -1.68 -8.90
N ASN A 42 -6.04 -2.00 -10.09
CA ASN A 42 -6.83 -2.50 -11.21
C ASN A 42 -6.64 -4.03 -11.31
N SER A 43 -7.70 -4.77 -11.61
CA SER A 43 -7.68 -6.22 -11.87
C SER A 43 -7.61 -6.56 -13.36
N ARG A 44 -7.80 -5.56 -14.24
CA ARG A 44 -7.68 -5.69 -15.69
C ARG A 44 -6.21 -5.74 -16.10
N THR A 45 -5.95 -6.36 -17.25
CA THR A 45 -4.62 -6.33 -17.86
C THR A 45 -4.22 -4.90 -18.24
N PRO A 46 -2.92 -4.58 -18.26
CA PRO A 46 -2.45 -3.26 -18.67
C PRO A 46 -2.94 -2.87 -20.07
N ASP A 47 -2.99 -3.83 -20.99
CA ASP A 47 -3.45 -3.61 -22.38
C ASP A 47 -4.88 -3.07 -22.43
N ALA A 48 -5.77 -3.56 -21.55
CA ALA A 48 -7.15 -3.09 -21.44
C ALA A 48 -7.31 -1.68 -20.80
N THR A 49 -6.20 -1.04 -20.44
CA THR A 49 -6.17 0.34 -19.91
C THR A 49 -5.80 1.36 -20.98
N CYS A 50 -5.10 0.93 -22.04
CA CYS A 50 -4.58 1.80 -23.10
C CYS A 50 -5.51 1.87 -24.34
N GLU A 51 -6.58 1.08 -24.36
CA GLU A 51 -7.67 1.14 -25.35
C GLU A 51 -8.72 2.20 -25.00
#